data_AF-A0AAN0X5N0-F1
#
_entry.id   AF-A0AAN0X5N0-F1
#
_cell.length_a   1.000
_cell.length_b   1.000
_cell.length_c   1.000
_cell.angle_alpha   90.00
_cell.angle_beta   90.00
_cell.angle_gamma   90.00
#
_symmetry.space_group_name_H-M   'P 1'
#
loop_
_entity.id
_entity.type
_entity.pdbx_description
1 polymer ?
#
loop_
_entity_poly.entity_id
_entity_poly.type
_entity_poly.pdbx_seq_one_letter_code
_entity_poly.pdbx_strand_id
1 'polypeptide(L)'
;MKKLVLTSILFFSCYTAAHLDKQLTKETPYSIYLRKAQQATNVNDYQSALKIYEKMIENYKENKSIVAIGKYEIAFIYYINNKKETAKKLFEELIQSNVQTPKWIIPLSQRIMEKIEI
;
A
#
# COMPACT_ATOMS: atom_id res chain seq x y z
N MET A 1 42.90 3.97 27.15
CA MET A 1 41.55 4.51 26.89
C MET A 1 41.51 5.13 25.50
N LYS A 2 40.93 4.46 24.51
CA LYS A 2 40.61 5.06 23.20
C LYS A 2 39.11 4.92 23.01
N LYS A 3 38.39 6.05 23.13
CA LYS A 3 36.96 6.14 22.84
C LYS A 3 36.79 5.98 21.33
N LEU A 4 36.25 4.85 20.87
CA LEU A 4 35.80 4.70 19.49
C LEU A 4 34.40 5.30 19.40
N VAL A 5 34.30 6.47 18.80
CA VAL A 5 33.04 7.17 18.58
C VAL A 5 32.33 6.55 17.38
N LEU A 6 31.15 6.01 17.68
CA LEU A 6 29.91 6.00 16.90
C LEU A 6 29.97 6.60 15.47
N THR A 7 29.72 5.79 14.45
CA THR A 7 29.00 6.23 13.23
C THR A 7 28.57 5.01 12.42
N SER A 8 27.41 4.43 12.73
CA SER A 8 26.76 3.47 11.83
C SER A 8 25.65 4.19 11.07
N ILE A 9 25.96 4.44 9.80
CA ILE A 9 25.27 5.17 8.75
C ILE A 9 23.85 4.59 8.51
N LEU A 10 22.82 5.37 8.87
CA LEU A 10 21.41 5.13 8.54
C LEU A 10 21.12 5.68 7.13
N PHE A 11 21.41 4.94 6.06
CA PHE A 11 21.13 5.38 4.67
C PHE A 11 20.50 4.29 3.77
N PHE A 12 19.68 3.38 4.31
CA PHE A 12 18.99 2.37 3.50
C PHE A 12 17.65 2.83 2.90
N SER A 13 17.11 3.98 3.30
CA SER A 13 15.77 4.39 2.88
C SER A 13 15.70 4.91 1.43
N CYS A 14 16.71 5.68 0.98
CA CYS A 14 16.70 6.30 -0.37
C CYS A 14 16.99 5.30 -1.50
N TYR A 15 17.81 4.27 -1.27
CA TYR A 15 18.12 3.27 -2.30
C TYR A 15 16.86 2.56 -2.80
N THR A 16 15.94 2.26 -1.89
CA THR A 16 14.72 1.52 -2.20
C THR A 16 13.75 2.31 -3.08
N ALA A 17 13.58 3.62 -2.82
CA ALA A 17 12.68 4.47 -3.60
C ALA A 17 13.20 4.73 -5.02
N ALA A 18 14.48 5.12 -5.15
CA ALA A 18 15.09 5.36 -6.46
C ALA A 18 15.14 4.10 -7.33
N HIS A 19 15.35 2.93 -6.72
CA HIS A 19 15.30 1.65 -7.42
C HIS A 19 13.88 1.29 -7.85
N LEU A 20 12.87 1.59 -7.02
CA LEU A 20 11.46 1.36 -7.35
C LEU A 20 11.03 2.19 -8.56
N ASP A 21 11.38 3.47 -8.61
CA ASP A 21 11.05 4.38 -9.71
C ASP A 21 11.65 3.93 -11.05
N LYS A 22 12.87 3.36 -11.03
CA LYS A 22 13.49 2.79 -12.22
C LYS A 22 12.77 1.54 -12.72
N GLN A 23 12.11 0.79 -11.83
CA GLN A 23 11.45 -0.47 -12.17
C GLN A 23 9.94 -0.35 -12.42
N LEU A 24 9.28 0.67 -11.88
CA LEU A 24 7.83 0.85 -11.92
C LEU A 24 7.48 2.27 -12.38
N THR A 25 7.13 2.38 -13.65
CA THR A 25 6.83 3.64 -14.34
C THR A 25 5.36 3.74 -14.73
N LYS A 26 4.91 4.91 -15.20
CA LYS A 26 3.56 5.13 -15.74
C LYS A 26 3.17 4.18 -16.89
N GLU A 27 4.14 3.61 -17.60
CA GLU A 27 3.93 2.66 -18.70
C GLU A 27 3.82 1.22 -18.21
N THR A 28 4.25 0.96 -16.97
CA THR A 28 4.18 -0.37 -16.38
C THR A 28 2.70 -0.74 -16.15
N PRO A 29 2.20 -1.88 -16.65
CA PRO A 29 0.81 -2.30 -16.43
C PRO A 29 0.49 -2.43 -14.94
N TYR A 30 -0.69 -1.96 -14.50
CA TYR A 30 -1.07 -1.97 -13.07
C TYR A 30 -1.03 -3.39 -12.46
N SER A 31 -1.28 -4.43 -13.26
CA SER A 31 -1.17 -5.84 -12.82
C SER A 31 0.23 -6.22 -12.34
N ILE A 32 1.29 -5.57 -12.84
CA ILE A 32 2.66 -5.75 -12.38
C ILE A 32 2.85 -5.18 -10.97
N TYR A 33 2.26 -4.01 -10.69
CA TYR A 33 2.25 -3.41 -9.35
C TYR A 33 1.54 -4.33 -8.36
N LEU A 34 0.33 -4.79 -8.70
CA LEU A 34 -0.44 -5.72 -7.86
C LEU A 34 0.39 -6.95 -7.52
N ARG A 35 0.98 -7.60 -8.54
CA ARG A 35 1.80 -8.81 -8.33
C ARG A 35 2.99 -8.55 -7.43
N LYS A 36 3.75 -7.47 -7.66
CA LYS A 36 4.94 -7.17 -6.82
C LYS A 36 4.55 -6.82 -5.38
N ALA A 37 3.49 -6.05 -5.18
CA ALA A 37 3.02 -5.69 -3.85
C ALA A 37 2.48 -6.90 -3.08
N GLN A 38 1.76 -7.80 -3.75
CA GLN A 38 1.31 -9.08 -3.18
C GLN A 38 2.50 -9.97 -2.81
N GLN A 39 3.54 -10.05 -3.66
CA GLN A 39 4.76 -10.77 -3.33
C GLN A 39 5.43 -10.23 -2.06
N ALA A 40 5.54 -8.91 -1.92
CA ALA A 40 6.05 -8.28 -0.71
C ALA A 40 5.16 -8.56 0.51
N THR A 41 3.84 -8.47 0.34
CA THR A 41 2.85 -8.78 1.39
C THR A 41 2.97 -10.23 1.88
N ASN A 42 3.16 -11.20 0.97
CA ASN A 42 3.30 -12.62 1.30
C ASN A 42 4.52 -12.95 2.16
N VAL A 43 5.55 -12.09 2.13
CA VAL A 43 6.74 -12.21 2.99
C VAL A 43 6.71 -11.24 4.18
N ASN A 44 5.54 -10.67 4.49
CA ASN A 44 5.31 -9.66 5.52
C ASN A 44 6.11 -8.36 5.35
N ASP A 45 6.65 -8.09 4.14
CA ASP A 45 7.26 -6.81 3.81
C ASP A 45 6.18 -5.78 3.44
N TYR A 46 5.39 -5.41 4.46
CA TYR A 46 4.30 -4.47 4.32
C TYR A 46 4.78 -3.08 3.91
N GLN A 47 5.99 -2.68 4.32
CA GLN A 47 6.55 -1.36 3.96
C GLN A 47 6.81 -1.27 2.45
N SER A 48 7.41 -2.30 1.85
CA SER A 48 7.59 -2.32 0.39
C SER A 48 6.27 -2.46 -0.34
N ALA A 49 5.34 -3.29 0.15
CA ALA A 49 4.01 -3.45 -0.45
C ALA A 49 3.26 -2.11 -0.49
N LEU A 50 3.23 -1.36 0.61
CA LEU A 50 2.62 -0.03 0.69
C LEU A 50 3.23 0.92 -0.33
N LYS A 51 4.56 1.02 -0.41
CA LYS A 51 5.25 1.88 -1.39
C LYS A 51 4.91 1.52 -2.84
N ILE A 52 4.78 0.23 -3.15
CA ILE A 52 4.40 -0.23 -4.50
C ILE A 52 2.96 0.20 -4.82
N TYR A 53 2.01 0.03 -3.89
CA TYR A 53 0.63 0.47 -4.09
C TYR A 53 0.51 2.01 -4.17
N GLU A 54 1.25 2.75 -3.35
CA GLU A 54 1.33 4.21 -3.43
C GLU A 54 1.85 4.65 -4.80
N LYS A 55 2.91 4.02 -5.32
CA LYS A 55 3.44 4.29 -6.66
C LYS A 55 2.43 3.94 -7.75
N MET A 56 1.67 2.85 -7.58
CA MET A 56 0.59 2.51 -8.50
C MET A 56 -0.47 3.62 -8.54
N ILE A 57 -0.91 4.09 -7.36
CA ILE A 57 -1.90 5.18 -7.25
C ILE A 57 -1.36 6.46 -7.91
N GLU A 58 -0.09 6.81 -7.69
CA GLU A 58 0.54 7.97 -8.31
C GLU A 58 0.53 7.87 -9.84
N ASN A 59 1.00 6.75 -10.38
CA ASN A 59 1.14 6.53 -11.81
C ASN A 59 -0.21 6.34 -12.54
N TYR A 60 -1.24 5.91 -11.83
CA TYR A 60 -2.60 5.68 -12.35
C TYR A 60 -3.64 6.65 -11.79
N LYS A 61 -3.22 7.82 -11.29
CA LYS A 61 -4.11 8.78 -10.58
C LYS A 61 -5.38 9.19 -11.33
N GLU A 62 -5.34 9.20 -12.67
CA GLU A 62 -6.50 9.53 -13.51
C GLU A 62 -7.49 8.36 -13.67
N ASN A 63 -7.06 7.12 -13.39
CA ASN A 63 -7.90 5.93 -13.44
C ASN A 63 -8.48 5.63 -12.05
N LYS A 64 -9.66 6.20 -11.78
CA LYS A 64 -10.37 6.06 -10.50
C LYS A 64 -10.56 4.60 -10.06
N SER A 65 -10.79 3.69 -11.01
CA SER A 65 -10.97 2.27 -10.71
C SER A 65 -9.68 1.64 -10.17
N ILE A 66 -8.54 1.91 -10.82
CA ILE A 66 -7.22 1.40 -10.37
C ILE A 66 -6.80 2.06 -9.05
N VAL A 67 -7.05 3.36 -8.90
CA VAL A 67 -6.80 4.07 -7.64
C VAL A 67 -7.60 3.43 -6.49
N ALA A 68 -8.87 3.10 -6.72
CA ALA A 68 -9.70 2.44 -5.71
C ALA A 68 -9.14 1.07 -5.32
N ILE A 69 -8.64 0.28 -6.27
CA ILE A 69 -7.96 -1.00 -5.99
C ILE A 69 -6.75 -0.77 -5.08
N GLY A 70 -5.88 0.19 -5.43
CA GLY A 70 -4.70 0.49 -4.61
C GLY A 70 -5.06 0.94 -3.18
N LYS A 71 -6.09 1.78 -3.04
CA LYS A 71 -6.58 2.22 -1.72
C LYS A 71 -7.14 1.07 -0.89
N TYR A 72 -7.91 0.18 -1.51
CA TYR A 72 -8.41 -1.03 -0.85
C TYR A 72 -7.25 -1.90 -0.34
N GLU A 73 -6.25 -2.16 -1.18
CA GLU A 73 -5.12 -3.03 -0.85
C GLU A 73 -4.26 -2.43 0.28
N ILE A 74 -4.05 -1.11 0.27
CA ILE A 74 -3.38 -0.41 1.37
C ILE A 74 -4.16 -0.58 2.68
N ALA A 75 -5.48 -0.36 2.66
CA ALA A 75 -6.34 -0.55 3.83
C ALA A 75 -6.29 -2.01 4.34
N PHE A 76 -6.28 -2.97 3.42
CA PHE A 76 -6.18 -4.39 3.75
C PHE A 76 -4.81 -4.75 4.37
N ILE A 77 -3.71 -4.17 3.88
CA ILE A 77 -2.38 -4.33 4.51
C ILE A 77 -2.41 -3.85 5.95
N TYR A 78 -3.01 -2.69 6.24
CA TYR A 78 -3.13 -2.22 7.62
C TYR A 78 -3.97 -3.18 8.48
N TYR A 79 -5.01 -3.78 7.93
CA TYR A 79 -5.82 -4.78 8.63
C TYR A 79 -5.01 -6.02 8.99
N ILE A 80 -4.33 -6.65 8.03
CA ILE A 80 -3.53 -7.87 8.27
C ILE A 80 -2.27 -7.60 9.11
N ASN A 81 -1.79 -6.35 9.14
CA ASN A 81 -0.69 -5.90 10.00
C ASN A 81 -1.18 -5.42 11.40
N ASN A 82 -2.37 -5.83 11.82
CA ASN A 82 -2.96 -5.54 13.13
C ASN A 82 -3.08 -4.03 13.47
N LYS A 83 -3.15 -3.16 12.46
CA LYS A 83 -3.42 -1.72 12.58
C LYS A 83 -4.89 -1.44 12.28
N LYS A 84 -5.77 -2.06 13.07
CA LYS A 84 -7.22 -2.08 12.85
C LYS A 84 -7.84 -0.68 12.72
N GLU A 85 -7.47 0.27 13.58
CA GLU A 85 -7.99 1.64 13.52
C GLU A 85 -7.65 2.36 12.21
N THR A 86 -6.39 2.21 11.76
CA THR A 86 -5.96 2.78 10.48
C THR A 86 -6.69 2.12 9.31
N ALA A 87 -6.83 0.80 9.34
CA ALA A 87 -7.57 0.07 8.31
C ALA A 87 -9.04 0.51 8.25
N LYS A 88 -9.72 0.62 9.40
CA LYS A 88 -11.11 1.08 9.51
C LYS A 88 -11.28 2.45 8.87
N LYS A 89 -10.47 3.43 9.26
CA LYS A 89 -10.50 4.79 8.69
C LYS A 89 -10.33 4.77 7.16
N LEU A 90 -9.39 4.00 6.64
CA LEU A 90 -9.14 3.93 5.20
C LEU A 90 -10.28 3.26 4.43
N PHE A 91 -10.89 2.21 5.00
CA PHE A 91 -12.08 1.59 4.40
C PHE A 91 -13.28 2.53 4.42
N GLU A 92 -13.50 3.27 5.51
CA GLU A 92 -14.55 4.30 5.61
C GLU A 92 -14.37 5.39 4.56
N GLU A 93 -13.16 5.94 4.42
CA GLU A 93 -12.83 6.93 3.39
C GLU A 93 -13.10 6.38 1.99
N LEU A 94 -12.74 5.12 1.72
CA LEU A 94 -12.96 4.48 0.43
C LEU A 94 -14.45 4.34 0.13
N ILE A 95 -15.26 3.95 1.12
CA ILE A 95 -16.71 3.79 1.00
C ILE A 95 -17.40 5.15 0.79
N GLN A 96 -16.99 6.18 1.53
CA GLN A 96 -17.59 7.51 1.47
C GLN A 96 -17.18 8.31 0.23
N SER A 97 -16.11 7.91 -0.47
CA SER A 97 -15.56 8.68 -1.59
C SER A 97 -16.50 8.86 -2.79
N ASN A 98 -17.59 8.08 -2.90
CA ASN A 98 -18.54 8.10 -4.02
C ASN A 98 -17.89 8.01 -5.43
N VAL A 99 -16.64 7.58 -5.51
CA VAL A 99 -15.93 7.39 -6.77
C VAL A 99 -16.30 6.04 -7.38
N GLN A 100 -16.19 5.93 -8.70
CA GLN A 100 -16.39 4.66 -9.37
C GLN A 100 -15.33 3.65 -8.92
N THR A 101 -15.79 2.57 -8.30
CA THR A 101 -14.97 1.45 -7.83
C THR A 101 -15.34 0.16 -8.56
N PRO A 102 -14.42 -0.82 -8.67
CA PRO A 102 -14.80 -2.19 -8.98
C PRO A 102 -15.88 -2.70 -8.02
N LYS A 103 -16.85 -3.47 -8.55
CA LYS A 103 -18.04 -3.94 -7.81
C LYS A 103 -17.73 -4.68 -6.49
N TRP A 104 -16.54 -5.26 -6.38
CA TRP A 104 -16.12 -6.03 -5.21
C TRP A 104 -15.56 -5.16 -4.08
N ILE A 105 -15.13 -3.92 -4.34
CA ILE A 105 -14.44 -3.10 -3.34
C ILE A 105 -15.36 -2.74 -2.17
N ILE A 106 -16.53 -2.16 -2.44
CA ILE A 106 -17.42 -1.68 -1.37
C ILE A 106 -17.91 -2.82 -0.47
N PRO A 107 -18.47 -3.93 -1.00
CA PRO A 107 -18.93 -5.03 -0.15
C PRO A 107 -17.81 -5.67 0.66
N LEU A 108 -16.60 -5.74 0.11
CA LEU A 108 -15.46 -6.37 0.79
C LEU A 108 -14.88 -5.46 1.88
N SER A 109 -14.80 -4.16 1.65
CA SER A 109 -14.45 -3.16 2.66
C SER A 109 -15.41 -3.21 3.85
N GLN A 110 -16.72 -3.25 3.59
CA GLN A 110 -17.75 -3.37 4.64
C GLN A 110 -17.56 -4.64 5.47
N ARG A 111 -17.37 -5.79 4.82
CA ARG A 111 -17.11 -7.06 5.52
C ARG A 111 -15.88 -7.01 6.41
N ILE A 112 -14.80 -6.34 5.98
CA ILE A 112 -13.60 -6.22 6.81
C ILE A 112 -13.83 -5.27 7.98
N MET A 113 -14.57 -4.18 7.79
CA MET A 113 -14.95 -3.28 8.88
C MET A 113 -15.78 -3.99 9.95
N GLU A 114 -16.76 -4.81 9.56
CA GLU A 114 -17.52 -5.64 10.50
C GLU A 114 -16.60 -6.54 11.35
N LYS A 115 -15.55 -7.09 10.74
CA LYS A 115 -14.54 -7.91 11.46
C LYS A 115 -13.61 -7.12 12.37
N ILE A 116 -13.49 -5.80 12.17
CA ILE A 116 -12.67 -4.94 13.02
C ILE A 116 -13.42 -4.63 14.32
N GLU A 117 -14.76 -4.51 14.25
CA GLU A 117 -15.63 -4.14 15.38
C GLU A 117 -15.94 -5.29 16.35
N ILE A 118 -15.58 -6.52 15.99
CA ILE A 118 -15.67 -7.74 16.82
C ILE A 118 -14.35 -7.97 17.54
#